data_AF-A0A7S3W1P8-F1
#
_entry.id   AF-A0A7S3W1P8-F1
#
_cell.length_a   1.000
_cell.length_b   1.000
_cell.length_c   1.000
_cell.angle_alpha   90.00
_cell.angle_beta   90.00
_cell.angle_gamma   90.00
#
_symmetry.space_group_name_H-M   'P 1'
#
loop_
_entity.id
_entity.type
_entity.pdbx_description
1 polymer ?
#
loop_
_entity_poly.entity_id
_entity_poly.type
_entity_poly.pdbx_seq_one_letter_code
_entity_poly.pdbx_strand_id
1 'polypeptide(L)'
;VAAPRAWQLLPAASESSRSWRTRRQAMVGQPAFRPAYGFDKASPLGPQADKGEAVPGLNAWLKHMGLDDYIAEANAWCKEMGAAVLLEVIEEVDALAEDLPLAPDEAEKLRKRARLALSTMEQRGELVRQEPVVAGDDEDMEFRYAGKTFMKRKDE
;
A
#
# COMPACT_ATOMS: atom_id res chain seq x y z
N VAL A 1 1.37 -79.58 5.78
CA VAL A 1 0.83 -79.38 4.42
C VAL A 1 1.11 -77.94 4.03
N ALA A 2 2.02 -77.76 3.09
CA ALA A 2 2.46 -76.47 2.58
C ALA A 2 1.59 -76.04 1.40
N ALA A 3 1.30 -74.74 1.28
CA ALA A 3 1.43 -73.98 0.04
C ALA A 3 1.25 -72.47 0.32
N PRO A 4 2.13 -71.60 -0.23
CA PRO A 4 2.11 -70.15 -0.05
C PRO A 4 1.21 -69.47 -1.09
N ARG A 5 0.50 -68.40 -0.72
CA ARG A 5 -0.23 -67.59 -1.68
C ARG A 5 0.69 -66.57 -2.35
N ALA A 6 0.90 -66.85 -3.62
CA ALA A 6 1.59 -66.08 -4.65
C ALA A 6 1.33 -64.58 -4.62
N TRP A 7 2.43 -63.84 -4.71
CA TRP A 7 2.52 -62.45 -5.10
C TRP A 7 1.96 -62.31 -6.53
N GLN A 8 0.81 -61.66 -6.69
CA GLN A 8 0.32 -61.29 -8.02
C GLN A 8 0.97 -59.97 -8.43
N LEU A 9 1.75 -60.09 -9.50
CA LEU A 9 2.47 -59.06 -10.23
C LEU A 9 1.51 -57.96 -10.71
N LEU A 10 1.81 -56.71 -10.34
CA LEU A 10 1.24 -55.54 -11.00
C LEU A 10 1.76 -55.45 -12.44
N PRO A 11 0.91 -55.11 -13.42
CA PRO A 11 1.37 -54.83 -14.77
C PRO A 11 2.16 -53.51 -14.81
N ALA A 12 3.28 -53.54 -15.53
CA ALA A 12 4.12 -52.39 -15.82
C ALA A 12 3.30 -51.31 -16.54
N ALA A 13 3.20 -50.13 -15.92
CA ALA A 13 2.66 -48.95 -16.58
C ALA A 13 3.62 -48.53 -17.70
N SER A 14 3.14 -48.60 -18.94
CA SER A 14 3.88 -48.15 -20.12
C SER A 14 4.19 -46.65 -20.01
N GLU A 15 5.47 -46.31 -20.07
CA GLU A 15 5.95 -44.94 -20.23
C GLU A 15 5.45 -44.34 -21.55
N SER A 16 4.31 -43.66 -21.47
CA SER A 16 3.86 -42.75 -22.53
C SER A 16 4.76 -41.52 -22.48
N SER A 17 5.80 -41.55 -23.31
CA SER A 17 6.67 -40.43 -23.65
C SER A 17 5.82 -39.23 -24.12
N ARG A 18 5.40 -38.40 -23.18
CA ARG A 18 4.83 -37.08 -23.47
C ARG A 18 6.01 -36.15 -23.72
N SER A 19 6.33 -36.01 -25.00
CA SER A 19 7.30 -35.05 -25.51
C SER A 19 6.82 -33.63 -25.22
N TRP A 20 7.13 -33.11 -24.04
CA TRP A 20 7.05 -31.68 -23.76
C TRP A 20 8.23 -30.95 -24.41
N ARG A 21 8.39 -31.09 -25.73
CA ARG A 21 9.15 -30.10 -26.49
C ARG A 21 8.21 -28.96 -26.82
N THR A 22 7.88 -28.18 -25.80
CA THR A 22 7.32 -26.85 -26.01
C THR A 22 8.40 -26.05 -26.73
N ARG A 23 8.22 -25.87 -28.03
CA ARG A 23 9.03 -25.00 -28.87
C ARG A 23 8.89 -23.59 -28.29
N ARG A 24 9.83 -23.17 -27.44
CA ARG A 24 9.98 -21.76 -27.08
C ARG A 24 10.50 -21.06 -28.33
N GLN A 25 9.57 -20.65 -29.18
CA GLN A 25 9.88 -19.73 -30.26
C GLN A 25 10.18 -18.39 -29.59
N ALA A 26 11.47 -18.11 -29.38
CA ALA A 26 11.91 -16.78 -28.99
C ALA A 26 11.55 -15.86 -30.17
N MET A 27 10.49 -15.05 -30.01
CA MET A 27 10.24 -13.94 -30.92
C MET A 27 11.39 -12.94 -30.75
N VAL A 28 12.39 -13.03 -31.62
CA VAL A 28 13.43 -12.01 -31.77
C VAL A 28 12.71 -10.77 -32.33
N GLY A 29 12.49 -9.76 -31.49
CA GLY A 29 11.89 -8.49 -31.93
C GLY A 29 11.02 -7.78 -30.89
N GLN A 30 10.61 -8.45 -29.81
CA GLN A 30 10.04 -7.77 -28.65
C GLN A 30 10.95 -8.00 -27.45
N PRO A 31 11.47 -6.95 -26.80
CA PRO A 31 12.19 -7.14 -25.54
C PRO A 31 11.23 -7.84 -24.57
N ALA A 32 11.64 -8.98 -24.03
CA ALA A 32 10.90 -9.70 -22.98
C ALA A 32 10.86 -8.93 -21.64
N PHE A 33 11.12 -7.63 -21.67
CA PHE A 33 10.88 -6.73 -20.57
C PHE A 33 9.39 -6.40 -20.61
N ARG A 34 8.59 -7.13 -19.82
CA ARG A 34 7.38 -6.50 -19.31
C ARG A 34 7.86 -5.25 -18.58
N PRO A 35 7.41 -4.04 -18.94
CA PRO A 35 7.80 -2.84 -18.21
C PRO A 35 7.52 -3.10 -16.74
N ALA A 36 8.59 -3.15 -15.93
CA ALA A 36 8.47 -3.22 -14.49
C ALA A 36 7.85 -1.88 -14.09
N TYR A 37 6.53 -1.87 -13.90
CA TYR A 37 5.70 -0.68 -13.73
C TYR A 37 5.59 0.20 -14.98
N GLY A 38 4.38 0.67 -15.26
CA GLY A 38 4.07 1.51 -16.43
C GLY A 38 4.95 2.76 -16.47
N PHE A 39 5.35 3.18 -17.67
CA PHE A 39 6.10 4.41 -17.92
C PHE A 39 5.28 5.69 -17.75
N ASP A 40 4.10 5.59 -17.13
CA ASP A 40 3.34 6.76 -16.77
C ASP A 40 4.14 7.52 -15.72
N LYS A 41 4.43 8.79 -16.01
CA LYS A 41 5.17 9.64 -15.09
C LYS A 41 4.42 9.67 -13.76
N ALA A 42 5.06 9.21 -12.69
CA ALA A 42 4.51 9.33 -11.34
C ALA A 42 4.13 10.80 -11.11
N SER A 43 2.91 11.03 -10.61
CA SER A 43 2.48 12.38 -10.25
C SER A 43 3.48 12.96 -9.25
N PRO A 44 3.99 14.18 -9.45
CA PRO A 44 4.91 14.81 -8.50
C PRO A 44 4.25 15.05 -7.12
N LEU A 45 2.92 14.95 -7.04
CA LEU A 45 2.13 15.12 -5.82
C LEU A 45 1.76 13.78 -5.15
N GLY A 46 2.33 12.66 -5.60
CA GLY A 46 2.01 11.34 -5.06
C GLY A 46 0.70 10.74 -5.57
N PRO A 47 0.26 9.60 -5.01
CA PRO A 47 -0.98 8.94 -5.39
C PRO A 47 -2.16 9.90 -5.20
N GLN A 48 -3.08 9.91 -6.15
CA GLN A 48 -4.28 10.74 -6.07
C GLN A 48 -5.35 9.98 -5.28
N ALA A 49 -6.10 10.68 -4.44
CA ALA A 49 -7.22 10.09 -3.74
C ALA A 49 -8.32 9.71 -4.74
N ASP A 50 -8.93 8.54 -4.51
CA ASP A 50 -10.06 8.08 -5.31
C ASP A 50 -11.31 8.95 -5.03
N LYS A 51 -12.32 8.83 -5.91
CA LYS A 51 -13.56 9.59 -5.77
C LYS A 51 -14.25 9.24 -4.46
N GLY A 52 -14.38 10.23 -3.58
CA GLY A 52 -15.02 10.07 -2.27
C GLY A 52 -14.03 9.78 -1.14
N GLU A 53 -12.73 9.92 -1.39
CA GLU A 53 -11.69 9.84 -0.35
C GLU A 53 -11.00 11.20 -0.19
N ALA A 54 -10.75 11.58 1.06
CA ALA A 54 -9.96 12.76 1.41
C ALA A 54 -8.46 12.45 1.33
N VAL A 55 -8.07 11.24 1.74
CA VAL A 55 -6.69 10.76 1.79
C VAL A 55 -6.55 9.55 0.86
N PRO A 56 -5.51 9.47 0.01
CA PRO A 56 -5.36 8.36 -0.92
C PRO A 56 -5.22 7.01 -0.18
N GLY A 57 -6.12 6.06 -0.50
CA GLY A 57 -6.10 4.71 0.06
C GLY A 57 -6.88 4.55 1.36
N LEU A 58 -7.54 5.61 1.83
CA LEU A 58 -8.33 5.59 3.07
C LEU A 58 -9.47 4.58 3.00
N ASN A 59 -10.24 4.58 1.92
CA ASN A 59 -11.37 3.65 1.77
C ASN A 59 -10.89 2.20 1.68
N ALA A 60 -9.82 1.95 0.91
CA ALA A 60 -9.25 0.61 0.79
C ALA A 60 -8.81 0.08 2.17
N TRP A 61 -8.20 0.95 2.99
CA TRP A 61 -7.77 0.61 4.34
C TRP A 61 -8.95 0.39 5.30
N LEU A 62 -9.97 1.26 5.30
CA LEU A 62 -11.18 1.08 6.09
C LEU A 62 -11.92 -0.21 5.70
N LYS A 63 -12.03 -0.49 4.40
CA LYS A 63 -12.62 -1.72 3.88
C LYS A 63 -11.85 -2.96 4.30
N HIS A 64 -10.50 -2.91 4.31
CA HIS A 64 -9.68 -3.99 4.85
C HIS A 64 -9.96 -4.24 6.34
N MET A 65 -10.27 -3.17 7.08
CA MET A 65 -10.64 -3.23 8.49
C MET A 65 -12.11 -3.60 8.73
N GLY A 66 -12.95 -3.61 7.70
CA GLY A 66 -14.40 -3.80 7.78
C GLY A 66 -15.12 -2.60 8.39
N LEU A 67 -14.63 -1.38 8.10
CA LEU A 67 -15.12 -0.09 8.58
C LEU A 67 -15.49 0.85 7.42
N ASP A 68 -15.77 0.30 6.23
CA ASP A 68 -16.06 1.08 5.02
C ASP A 68 -17.34 1.91 5.12
N ASP A 69 -18.28 1.52 5.99
CA ASP A 69 -19.49 2.30 6.29
C ASP A 69 -19.19 3.67 6.92
N TYR A 70 -18.02 3.83 7.56
CA TYR A 70 -17.61 5.06 8.25
C TYR A 70 -16.72 5.98 7.39
N ILE A 71 -16.68 5.78 6.07
CA ILE A 71 -15.83 6.57 5.16
C ILE A 71 -16.19 8.06 5.19
N ALA A 72 -17.47 8.41 5.39
CA ALA A 72 -17.91 9.80 5.41
C ALA A 72 -17.35 10.56 6.62
N GLU A 73 -17.43 9.92 7.79
CA GLU A 73 -16.93 10.40 9.08
C GLU A 73 -15.40 10.46 9.06
N ALA A 74 -14.73 9.40 8.60
CA ALA A 74 -13.27 9.37 8.47
C ALA A 74 -12.75 10.48 7.53
N ASN A 75 -13.46 10.76 6.43
CA ASN A 75 -13.12 11.87 5.53
C ASN A 75 -13.29 13.23 6.18
N ALA A 76 -14.33 13.42 7.01
CA ALA A 76 -14.54 14.65 7.74
C ALA A 76 -13.40 14.88 8.74
N TRP A 77 -13.06 13.84 9.49
CA TRP A 77 -11.94 13.84 10.43
C TRP A 77 -10.61 14.15 9.73
N CYS A 78 -10.30 13.51 8.60
CA CYS A 78 -9.06 13.78 7.86
C CYS A 78 -8.96 15.25 7.43
N LYS A 79 -10.07 15.87 7.02
CA LYS A 79 -10.10 17.29 6.64
C LYS A 79 -9.92 18.22 7.84
N GLU A 80 -10.48 17.87 8.98
CA GLU A 80 -10.35 18.64 10.22
C GLU A 80 -8.93 18.59 10.76
N MET A 81 -8.34 17.40 10.82
CA MET A 81 -6.97 17.19 11.29
C MET A 81 -5.91 17.59 10.27
N GLY A 82 -6.31 17.89 9.03
CA GLY A 82 -5.38 18.22 7.94
C GLY A 82 -4.52 17.05 7.47
N ALA A 83 -4.97 15.81 7.72
CA ALA A 83 -4.28 14.62 7.26
C ALA A 83 -4.32 14.54 5.73
N ALA A 84 -3.15 14.43 5.12
CA ALA A 84 -2.95 14.37 3.67
C ALA A 84 -2.53 12.98 3.20
N VAL A 85 -1.87 12.20 4.08
CA VAL A 85 -1.42 10.83 3.77
C VAL A 85 -1.94 9.83 4.79
N LEU A 86 -2.10 8.57 4.37
CA LEU A 86 -2.68 7.53 5.23
C LEU A 86 -1.81 7.24 6.47
N LEU A 87 -0.50 7.48 6.38
CA LEU A 87 0.41 7.32 7.50
C LEU A 87 0.05 8.26 8.66
N GLU A 88 -0.26 9.53 8.39
CA GLU A 88 -0.66 10.52 9.41
C GLU A 88 -1.95 10.08 10.13
N VAL A 89 -2.92 9.54 9.37
CA VAL A 89 -4.16 8.97 9.93
C VAL A 89 -3.87 7.82 10.90
N ILE A 90 -2.86 6.99 10.59
CA ILE A 90 -2.48 5.84 11.40
C ILE A 90 -1.63 6.24 12.62
N GLU A 91 -0.85 7.31 12.51
CA GLU A 91 -0.12 7.90 13.64
C GLU A 91 -1.09 8.47 14.69
N GLU A 92 -2.18 9.08 14.23
CA GLU A 92 -3.25 9.65 15.06
C GLU A 92 -4.48 8.71 15.19
N VAL A 93 -4.26 7.39 15.10
CA VAL A 93 -5.35 6.40 15.10
C VAL A 93 -6.17 6.39 16.41
N ASP A 94 -5.55 6.73 17.54
CA ASP A 94 -6.25 6.78 18.81
C ASP A 94 -7.30 7.89 18.82
N ALA A 95 -6.96 9.07 18.29
CA ALA A 95 -7.88 10.20 18.13
C ALA A 95 -8.97 9.88 17.08
N LEU A 96 -8.61 9.26 15.96
CA LEU A 96 -9.58 8.78 14.97
C LEU A 96 -10.60 7.80 15.60
N ALA A 97 -10.13 6.86 16.41
CA ALA A 97 -10.99 5.88 17.07
C ALA A 97 -11.92 6.48 18.14
N GLU A 98 -11.60 7.65 18.66
CA GLU A 98 -12.44 8.40 19.61
C GLU A 98 -13.51 9.24 18.91
N ASP A 99 -13.19 9.78 17.72
CA ASP A 99 -14.08 10.68 16.98
C ASP A 99 -15.09 9.93 16.09
N LEU A 100 -14.70 8.76 15.56
CA LEU A 100 -15.62 7.95 14.76
C LEU A 100 -16.70 7.30 15.66
N PRO A 101 -17.94 7.18 15.16
CA PRO A 101 -19.05 6.57 15.89
C PRO A 101 -18.98 5.03 15.90
N LEU A 102 -17.84 4.47 16.32
CA LEU A 102 -17.55 3.04 16.35
C LEU A 102 -18.11 2.36 17.60
N ALA A 103 -18.41 1.06 17.48
CA ALA A 103 -18.60 0.23 18.66
C ALA A 103 -17.28 0.08 19.45
N PRO A 104 -17.31 -0.16 20.78
CA PRO A 104 -16.10 -0.23 21.59
C PRO A 104 -15.08 -1.28 21.12
N ASP A 105 -15.56 -2.41 20.62
CA ASP A 105 -14.77 -3.49 20.05
C ASP A 105 -14.16 -3.14 18.69
N GLU A 106 -14.90 -2.39 17.86
CA GLU A 106 -14.40 -1.86 16.59
C GLU A 106 -13.29 -0.83 16.81
N ALA A 107 -13.48 0.10 17.77
CA ALA A 107 -12.46 1.08 18.15
C ALA A 107 -11.19 0.40 18.71
N GLU A 108 -11.35 -0.62 19.57
CA GLU A 108 -10.22 -1.39 20.08
C GLU A 108 -9.49 -2.15 18.96
N LYS A 109 -10.24 -2.76 18.03
CA LYS A 109 -9.69 -3.43 16.85
C LYS A 109 -8.92 -2.45 15.96
N LEU A 110 -9.46 -1.25 15.75
CA LEU A 110 -8.85 -0.18 14.96
C LEU A 110 -7.47 0.17 15.53
N ARG A 111 -7.41 0.55 16.81
CA ARG A 111 -6.17 0.90 17.52
C ARG A 111 -5.12 -0.22 17.43
N LYS A 112 -5.53 -1.47 17.66
CA LYS A 112 -4.60 -2.62 17.69
C LYS A 112 -4.09 -3.02 16.31
N ARG A 113 -4.88 -2.87 15.25
CA ARG A 113 -4.58 -3.47 13.94
C ARG A 113 -4.27 -2.46 12.83
N ALA A 114 -4.45 -1.16 13.06
CA ALA A 114 -4.21 -0.11 12.06
C ALA A 114 -2.87 -0.22 11.32
N ARG A 115 -1.76 -0.25 12.08
CA ARG A 115 -0.40 -0.35 11.52
C ARG A 115 -0.17 -1.67 10.77
N LEU A 116 -0.70 -2.78 11.31
CA LEU A 116 -0.59 -4.09 10.67
C LEU A 116 -1.37 -4.14 9.36
N ALA A 117 -2.56 -3.54 9.32
CA ALA A 117 -3.38 -3.45 8.11
C ALA A 117 -2.66 -2.69 7.00
N LEU A 118 -2.08 -1.52 7.32
CA LEU A 118 -1.27 -0.75 6.37
C LEU A 118 -0.12 -1.61 5.81
N SER A 119 0.71 -2.17 6.69
CA SER A 119 1.86 -2.99 6.26
C SER A 119 1.44 -4.18 5.40
N THR A 120 0.32 -4.83 5.73
CA THR A 120 -0.23 -5.95 4.95
C THR A 120 -0.63 -5.51 3.54
N MET A 121 -1.31 -4.36 3.42
CA MET A 121 -1.76 -3.83 2.13
C MET A 121 -0.60 -3.34 1.27
N GLU A 122 0.41 -2.70 1.86
CA GLU A 122 1.65 -2.31 1.17
C GLU A 122 2.39 -3.53 0.62
N GLN A 123 2.54 -4.59 1.42
CA GLN A 123 3.21 -5.83 0.98
C GLN A 123 2.49 -6.53 -0.18
N ARG A 124 1.16 -6.39 -0.25
CA ARG A 124 0.35 -6.93 -1.36
C ARG A 124 0.34 -6.03 -2.59
N GLY A 125 0.88 -4.82 -2.50
CA GLY A 125 0.79 -3.81 -3.55
C GLY A 125 -0.64 -3.26 -3.74
N GLU A 126 -1.50 -3.42 -2.73
CA GLU A 126 -2.85 -2.84 -2.71
C GLU A 126 -2.78 -1.34 -2.39
N LEU A 127 -1.76 -0.91 -1.65
CA LEU A 127 -1.46 0.49 -1.36
C LEU A 127 -0.04 0.84 -1.81
N VAL A 128 0.09 2.03 -2.39
CA VAL A 128 1.39 2.64 -2.67
C VAL A 128 1.86 3.31 -1.38
N ARG A 129 3.09 3.01 -0.95
CA ARG A 129 3.72 3.67 0.19
C ARG A 129 3.76 5.18 -0.04
N GLN A 130 3.20 5.94 0.90
CA GLN A 130 3.19 7.40 0.88
C GLN A 130 4.21 7.89 1.90
N GLU A 131 5.13 8.74 1.47
CA GLU A 131 6.00 9.46 2.40
C GLU A 131 5.25 10.71 2.91
N PRO A 132 5.42 11.08 4.19
CA PRO A 132 4.86 12.31 4.70
C PRO A 132 5.40 13.49 3.88
N VAL A 133 4.51 14.41 3.51
CA VAL A 133 4.83 15.53 2.60
C VAL A 133 5.85 16.48 3.23
N VAL A 134 5.89 16.52 4.55
CA VAL A 134 6.93 17.19 5.33
C VAL A 134 7.70 16.09 6.03
N ALA A 135 8.89 15.75 5.53
CA ALA A 135 9.84 15.01 6.34
C ALA A 135 10.12 15.88 7.57
N GLY A 136 9.64 15.44 8.73
CA GLY A 136 9.94 16.06 10.01
C GLY A 136 11.42 15.89 10.34
N ASP A 137 12.29 16.56 9.60
CA ASP A 137 13.64 16.86 10.06
C ASP A 137 13.53 18.05 11.03
N ASP A 138 13.04 17.76 12.24
CA ASP A 138 12.90 18.70 13.35
C ASP A 138 14.25 19.18 13.92
N GLU A 139 15.39 18.88 13.28
CA GLU A 139 16.71 19.23 13.84
C GLU A 139 17.51 20.30 13.08
N ASP A 140 17.18 20.65 11.82
CA ASP A 140 18.08 21.54 11.03
C ASP A 140 17.42 22.68 10.24
N MET A 141 16.13 22.99 10.46
CA MET A 141 15.53 24.22 9.91
C MET A 141 15.82 25.46 10.78
N GLU A 142 17.12 25.71 11.04
CA GLU A 142 17.62 27.09 11.21
C GLU A 142 17.55 27.80 9.83
N PHE A 143 16.36 27.83 9.21
CA PHE A 143 16.05 28.81 8.18
C PHE A 143 15.96 30.16 8.89
N ARG A 144 17.15 30.74 9.09
CA ARG A 144 17.34 32.18 9.01
C ARG A 144 16.79 32.62 7.67
N TYR A 145 15.48 32.86 7.62
CA TYR A 145 14.89 33.88 6.77
C TYR A 145 15.36 35.24 7.30
N ALA A 146 16.68 35.46 7.25
CA ALA A 146 17.27 36.76 7.33
C ALA A 146 16.90 37.43 6.01
N GLY A 147 15.70 38.01 5.97
CA GLY A 147 15.29 38.99 5.00
C GLY A 147 16.27 40.17 5.04
N LYS A 148 17.46 39.98 4.47
CA LYS A 148 18.31 41.08 4.04
C LYS A 148 17.65 41.63 2.79
N THR A 149 16.60 42.43 3.00
CA THR A 149 16.20 43.43 2.02
C THR A 149 17.41 44.32 1.82
N PHE A 150 18.21 44.03 0.79
CA PHE A 150 19.33 44.86 0.36
C PHE A 150 18.74 46.11 -0.29
N MET A 151 18.21 47.03 0.53
CA MET A 151 17.89 48.37 0.06
C MET A 151 19.22 49.05 -0.26
N LYS A 152 19.61 49.02 -1.53
CA LYS A 152 20.62 49.92 -2.07
C LYS A 152 20.10 51.33 -1.84
N ARG A 153 20.60 52.01 -0.81
CA ARG A 153 20.47 53.47 -0.72
C ARG A 153 21.17 54.04 -1.95
N LYS A 154 20.36 54.58 -2.85
CA LYS A 154 20.80 55.36 -3.99
C LYS A 154 21.01 56.79 -3.47
N ASP A 155 22.28 57.15 -3.36
CA ASP A 155 22.93 58.46 -3.52
C ASP A 155 22.16 59.75 -3.21
N GLU A 156 22.79 60.64 -2.42
CA GLU A 156 23.07 62.03 -2.84
C GLU A 156 24.30 62.59 -2.10
#